data_AF-A0A5N6JV33-F1
#
_entry.id   AF-A0A5N6JV33-F1
#
_cell.length_a   1.000
_cell.length_b   1.000
_cell.length_c   1.000
_cell.angle_alpha   90.00
_cell.angle_beta   90.00
_cell.angle_gamma   90.00
#
_symmetry.space_group_name_H-M   'P 1'
#
loop_
_entity.id
_entity.type
_entity.pdbx_description
1 polymer ?
#
loop_
_entity_poly.entity_id
_entity_poly.type
_entity_poly.pdbx_seq_one_letter_code
_entity_poly.pdbx_strand_id
1 'polypeptide(L)'
;MSSEFKSFLSDEERSESEVLRKRSNDSNIHWRAILFHISLIVAYSIIFLFFLRRSAVDVSTSVHPIPGLKIQFLPVTPLDLPSSPYAGPPSDAVDQAWHDLLSNMNIRVTTEELEKNPTIEHWDIHADHCFDVLRNAVMCQGDTTLITFGWDKLSKPQPHVKSTEHRCVDWDVLIESLADRVVGSEEMAALVNPRLKPDA
;
A
#
# COMPACT_ATOMS: atom_id res chain seq x y z
N MET A 1 -9.66 -91.54 -11.31
CA MET A 1 -10.42 -90.30 -11.02
C MET A 1 -9.65 -89.34 -10.08
N SER A 2 -8.31 -89.28 -10.13
CA SER A 2 -7.50 -88.42 -9.24
C SER A 2 -6.63 -87.38 -9.98
N SER A 3 -6.45 -87.56 -11.30
CA SER A 3 -5.60 -86.67 -12.12
C SER A 3 -6.35 -85.41 -12.58
N GLU A 4 -7.60 -85.53 -13.01
CA GLU A 4 -8.40 -84.37 -13.48
C GLU A 4 -8.73 -83.41 -12.33
N PHE A 5 -9.00 -83.93 -11.13
CA PHE A 5 -9.31 -83.10 -9.97
C PHE A 5 -8.10 -82.25 -9.51
N LYS A 6 -6.87 -82.75 -9.66
CA LYS A 6 -5.65 -81.98 -9.36
C LYS A 6 -5.38 -80.88 -10.38
N SER A 7 -5.65 -81.14 -11.66
CA SER A 7 -5.56 -80.11 -12.71
C SER A 7 -6.53 -78.97 -12.44
N PHE A 8 -7.77 -79.30 -12.09
CA PHE A 8 -8.81 -78.31 -11.82
C PHE A 8 -8.46 -77.40 -10.62
N LEU A 9 -7.96 -77.98 -9.52
CA LEU A 9 -7.51 -77.18 -8.37
C LEU A 9 -6.31 -76.28 -8.70
N SER A 10 -5.36 -76.73 -9.53
CA SER A 10 -4.22 -75.89 -9.92
C SER A 10 -4.61 -74.75 -10.86
N ASP A 11 -5.64 -74.92 -11.69
CA ASP A 11 -6.15 -73.88 -12.57
C ASP A 11 -6.94 -72.82 -11.78
N GLU A 12 -7.68 -73.23 -10.75
CA GLU A 12 -8.39 -72.30 -9.86
C GLU A 12 -7.41 -71.48 -9.00
N GLU A 13 -6.39 -72.09 -8.40
CA GLU A 13 -5.33 -71.37 -7.67
C GLU A 13 -4.54 -70.41 -8.58
N ARG A 14 -4.25 -70.82 -9.83
CA ARG A 14 -3.59 -69.94 -10.81
C ARG A 14 -4.47 -68.75 -11.14
N SER A 15 -5.77 -68.96 -11.36
CA SER A 15 -6.73 -67.88 -11.66
C SER A 15 -6.86 -66.88 -10.52
N GLU A 16 -6.88 -67.36 -9.27
CA GLU A 16 -6.97 -66.52 -8.08
C GLU A 16 -5.68 -65.69 -7.92
N SER A 17 -4.52 -66.31 -8.10
CA SER A 17 -3.22 -65.63 -8.05
C SER A 17 -3.07 -64.53 -9.11
N GLU A 18 -3.62 -64.73 -10.32
CA GLU A 18 -3.61 -63.74 -11.39
C GLU A 18 -4.55 -62.56 -11.10
N VAL A 19 -5.74 -62.83 -10.54
CA VAL A 19 -6.69 -61.79 -10.12
C VAL A 19 -6.12 -60.93 -9.00
N LEU A 20 -5.48 -61.54 -7.99
CA LEU A 20 -4.84 -60.82 -6.89
C LEU A 20 -3.64 -59.98 -7.36
N ARG A 21 -2.82 -60.52 -8.27
CA ARG A 21 -1.69 -59.80 -8.88
C ARG A 21 -2.17 -58.61 -9.71
N LYS A 22 -3.26 -58.76 -10.47
CA LYS A 22 -3.87 -57.66 -11.23
C LYS A 22 -4.40 -56.57 -10.31
N ARG A 23 -5.11 -56.93 -9.23
CA ARG A 23 -5.62 -56.00 -8.21
C ARG A 23 -4.51 -55.24 -7.48
N SER A 24 -3.41 -55.93 -7.16
CA SER A 24 -2.20 -55.32 -6.55
C SER A 24 -1.51 -54.36 -7.51
N ASN A 25 -1.35 -54.74 -8.78
CA ASN A 25 -0.71 -53.89 -9.79
C ASN A 25 -1.53 -52.62 -10.08
N ASP A 26 -2.86 -52.73 -10.14
CA ASP A 26 -3.78 -51.60 -10.35
C ASP A 26 -3.72 -50.62 -9.16
N SER A 27 -3.78 -51.15 -7.93
CA SER A 27 -3.57 -50.39 -6.68
C SER A 27 -2.25 -49.62 -6.67
N ASN A 28 -1.15 -50.25 -7.09
CA ASN A 28 0.17 -49.63 -7.12
C ASN A 28 0.26 -48.50 -8.16
N ILE A 29 -0.42 -48.63 -9.30
CA ILE A 29 -0.49 -47.56 -10.31
C ILE A 29 -1.29 -46.37 -9.77
N HIS A 30 -2.42 -46.61 -9.12
CA HIS A 30 -3.23 -45.57 -8.49
C HIS A 30 -2.46 -44.81 -7.40
N TRP A 31 -1.76 -45.52 -6.51
CA TRP A 31 -0.94 -44.89 -5.46
C TRP A 31 0.21 -44.06 -6.02
N ARG A 32 0.86 -44.51 -7.10
CA ARG A 32 1.92 -43.73 -7.77
C ARG A 32 1.37 -42.46 -8.41
N ALA A 33 0.19 -42.52 -9.02
CA ALA A 33 -0.47 -41.34 -9.58
C ALA A 33 -0.87 -40.33 -8.48
N ILE A 34 -1.41 -40.82 -7.35
CA ILE A 34 -1.75 -39.98 -6.20
C ILE A 34 -0.51 -39.27 -5.65
N LEU A 35 0.60 -40.00 -5.43
CA LEU A 35 1.84 -39.42 -4.94
C LEU A 35 2.42 -38.37 -5.91
N PHE A 36 2.32 -38.62 -7.22
CA PHE A 36 2.73 -37.66 -8.23
C PHE A 36 1.90 -36.37 -8.15
N HIS A 37 0.57 -36.46 -8.09
CA HIS A 37 -0.29 -35.28 -7.95
C HIS A 37 -0.05 -34.52 -6.64
N ILE A 38 0.17 -35.21 -5.52
CA ILE A 38 0.52 -34.57 -4.24
C ILE A 38 1.84 -33.79 -4.38
N SER A 39 2.86 -34.38 -5.01
CA SER A 39 4.15 -33.69 -5.22
C SER A 39 4.03 -32.42 -6.06
N LEU A 40 3.20 -32.44 -7.10
CA LEU A 40 2.91 -31.26 -7.91
C LEU A 40 2.22 -30.18 -7.08
N ILE A 41 1.17 -30.53 -6.33
CA ILE A 41 0.45 -29.58 -5.47
C ILE A 41 1.41 -28.91 -4.48
N VAL A 42 2.24 -29.69 -3.79
CA VAL A 42 3.23 -29.16 -2.84
C VAL A 42 4.23 -28.23 -3.52
N ALA A 43 4.76 -28.61 -4.70
CA ALA A 43 5.69 -27.77 -5.45
C ALA A 43 5.05 -26.45 -5.88
N TYR A 44 3.82 -26.49 -6.40
CA TYR A 44 3.08 -25.28 -6.77
C TYR A 44 2.74 -24.41 -5.56
N SER A 45 2.38 -25.00 -4.42
CA SER A 45 2.15 -24.25 -3.17
C SER A 45 3.43 -23.58 -2.66
N ILE A 46 4.58 -24.25 -2.71
CA ILE A 46 5.87 -23.66 -2.31
C ILE A 46 6.25 -22.50 -3.24
N ILE A 47 6.11 -22.68 -4.55
CA ILE A 47 6.38 -21.64 -5.55
C ILE A 47 5.43 -20.45 -5.32
N PHE A 48 4.14 -20.70 -5.12
CA PHE A 48 3.14 -19.67 -4.84
C PHE A 48 3.46 -18.90 -3.55
N LEU A 49 3.83 -19.59 -2.45
CA LEU A 49 4.22 -18.93 -1.20
C LEU A 49 5.53 -18.15 -1.32
N PHE A 50 6.49 -18.64 -2.11
CA PHE A 50 7.72 -17.91 -2.44
C PHE A 50 7.40 -16.63 -3.22
N PHE A 51 6.53 -16.69 -4.22
CA PHE A 51 6.09 -15.51 -4.98
C PHE A 51 5.21 -14.58 -4.15
N LEU A 52 4.30 -15.07 -3.29
CA LEU A 52 3.55 -14.22 -2.36
C LEU A 52 4.48 -13.48 -1.39
N ARG A 53 5.51 -14.13 -0.86
CA ARG A 53 6.54 -13.47 -0.04
C ARG A 53 7.38 -12.47 -0.84
N ARG A 54 7.68 -12.77 -2.11
CA ARG A 54 8.45 -11.89 -2.99
C ARG A 54 7.63 -10.72 -3.56
N SER A 55 6.32 -10.88 -3.67
CA SER A 55 5.38 -9.82 -4.03
C SER A 55 4.94 -9.00 -2.82
N ALA A 56 5.13 -9.50 -1.60
CA ALA A 56 5.10 -8.72 -0.36
C ALA A 56 6.41 -7.94 -0.12
N VAL A 57 7.14 -7.61 -1.19
CA VAL A 57 8.29 -6.71 -1.14
C VAL A 57 7.76 -5.27 -1.15
N ASP A 58 8.23 -4.51 -0.16
CA ASP A 58 7.78 -3.19 0.26
C ASP A 58 7.30 -2.28 -0.86
N VAL A 59 6.11 -1.70 -0.66
CA VAL A 59 5.76 -0.41 -1.25
C VAL A 59 6.85 0.56 -0.82
N SER A 60 7.84 0.74 -1.67
CA SER A 60 8.91 1.72 -1.51
C SER A 60 8.26 3.09 -1.47
N THR A 61 8.05 3.61 -0.27
CA THR A 61 7.85 5.05 -0.04
C THR A 61 9.17 5.73 -0.34
N SER A 62 9.49 5.94 -1.62
CA SER A 62 10.65 6.75 -2.02
C SER A 62 10.34 8.23 -1.81
N VAL A 63 10.08 8.61 -0.56
CA VAL A 63 10.36 9.94 -0.04
C VAL A 63 11.67 9.72 0.70
N HIS A 64 12.79 10.29 0.24
CA HIS A 64 13.98 10.32 1.05
C HIS A 64 13.66 11.24 2.24
N PRO A 65 13.37 10.70 3.44
CA PRO A 65 13.02 11.56 4.55
C PRO A 65 14.27 12.38 4.89
N ILE A 66 14.05 13.65 5.23
CA ILE A 66 15.08 14.47 5.86
C ILE A 66 15.68 13.63 7.01
N PRO A 67 17.00 13.48 7.13
CA PRO A 67 17.59 12.66 8.19
C PRO A 67 17.06 13.07 9.57
N GLY A 68 16.50 12.11 10.31
CA GLY A 68 15.90 12.33 11.63
C GLY A 68 14.40 12.64 11.64
N LEU A 69 13.77 12.84 10.48
CA LEU A 69 12.33 13.08 10.36
C LEU A 69 11.51 11.82 10.75
N LYS A 70 10.51 11.99 11.61
CA LYS A 70 9.62 10.90 12.04
C LYS A 70 8.30 11.02 11.30
N ILE A 71 7.97 10.01 10.51
CA ILE A 71 6.68 9.93 9.81
C ILE A 71 5.95 8.69 10.31
N GLN A 72 4.75 8.89 10.83
CA GLN A 72 3.84 7.81 11.21
C GLN A 72 2.60 7.86 10.32
N PHE A 73 2.11 6.69 9.92
CA PHE A 73 0.88 6.58 9.13
C PHE A 73 -0.23 6.00 10.00
N LEU A 74 -1.40 6.63 9.97
CA LEU A 74 -2.60 6.22 10.70
C LEU A 74 -3.70 5.79 9.73
N PRO A 75 -4.40 4.68 10.00
CA PRO A 75 -5.64 4.37 9.30
C PRO A 75 -6.75 5.33 9.76
N VAL A 76 -7.50 5.91 8.82
CA VAL A 76 -8.58 6.87 9.09
C VAL A 76 -9.81 6.45 8.30
N THR A 77 -10.95 6.31 8.98
CA THR A 77 -12.26 6.12 8.31
C THR A 77 -12.69 7.43 7.63
N PRO A 78 -13.51 7.44 6.57
CA PRO A 78 -13.76 8.64 5.78
C PRO A 78 -14.24 9.83 6.61
N LEU A 79 -13.86 11.03 6.15
CA LEU A 79 -14.19 12.30 6.79
C LEU A 79 -15.68 12.39 7.15
N ASP A 80 -15.96 12.51 8.44
CA ASP A 80 -17.21 13.09 8.92
C ASP A 80 -17.13 14.60 8.64
N LEU A 81 -17.50 15.01 7.41
CA LEU A 81 -17.42 16.40 6.96
C LEU A 81 -18.04 17.42 7.95
N PRO A 82 -19.16 17.12 8.66
CA PRO A 82 -19.68 17.97 9.74
C PRO A 82 -18.72 18.19 10.92
N SER A 83 -17.74 17.32 11.15
CA SER A 83 -16.79 17.40 12.27
C SER A 83 -15.43 17.99 11.86
N SER A 84 -15.22 18.31 10.58
CA SER A 84 -13.94 18.84 10.12
C SER A 84 -13.78 20.31 10.52
N PRO A 85 -12.73 20.70 11.27
CA PRO A 85 -12.50 22.09 11.63
C PRO A 85 -12.06 22.95 10.42
N TYR A 86 -11.71 22.31 9.30
CA TYR A 86 -11.20 22.96 8.09
C TYR A 86 -12.27 23.22 7.03
N ALA A 87 -13.54 22.86 7.29
CA ALA A 87 -14.63 22.94 6.32
C ALA A 87 -15.90 23.56 6.92
N GLY A 88 -16.63 24.35 6.10
CA GLY A 88 -17.86 25.03 6.51
C GLY A 88 -18.05 26.38 5.78
N PRO A 89 -19.09 27.15 6.13
CA PRO A 89 -19.18 28.55 5.72
C PRO A 89 -17.94 29.34 6.18
N PRO A 90 -17.51 30.37 5.44
CA PRO A 90 -16.38 31.22 5.85
C PRO A 90 -16.56 31.75 7.27
N SER A 91 -15.57 31.54 8.12
CA SER A 91 -15.57 31.99 9.52
C SER A 91 -14.15 32.06 10.06
N ASP A 92 -13.93 32.93 11.06
CA ASP A 92 -12.62 33.10 11.72
C ASP A 92 -12.06 31.78 12.27
N ALA A 93 -12.93 30.88 12.71
CA ALA A 93 -12.54 29.56 13.22
C ALA A 93 -11.93 28.67 12.12
N VAL A 94 -12.52 28.69 10.92
CA VAL A 94 -12.00 27.96 9.76
C VAL A 94 -10.67 28.58 9.31
N ASP A 95 -10.60 29.91 9.26
CA ASP A 95 -9.37 30.62 8.87
C ASP A 95 -8.22 30.35 9.85
N GLN A 96 -8.50 30.34 11.16
CA GLN A 96 -7.51 30.00 12.19
C GLN A 96 -7.07 28.54 12.07
N ALA A 97 -8.00 27.60 11.82
CA ALA A 97 -7.64 26.19 11.65
C ALA A 97 -6.66 26.02 10.48
N TRP A 98 -6.92 26.66 9.34
CA TRP A 98 -6.00 26.67 8.21
C TRP A 98 -4.67 27.37 8.53
N HIS A 99 -4.71 28.47 9.29
CA HIS A 99 -3.50 29.16 9.72
C HIS A 99 -2.61 28.25 10.57
N ASP A 100 -3.18 27.58 11.57
CA ASP A 100 -2.46 26.67 12.47
C ASP A 100 -1.92 25.44 11.72
N LEU A 101 -2.66 24.96 10.70
CA LEU A 101 -2.21 23.84 9.87
C LEU A 101 -0.99 24.20 9.02
N LEU A 102 -0.98 25.41 8.45
CA LEU A 102 0.01 25.82 7.46
C LEU A 102 1.16 26.65 8.05
N SER A 103 1.14 26.98 9.34
CA SER A 103 2.14 27.82 10.00
C SER A 103 3.57 27.28 9.89
N ASN A 104 3.73 25.95 9.81
CA ASN A 104 5.03 25.27 9.84
C ASN A 104 5.55 24.86 8.45
N MET A 105 4.97 25.43 7.39
CA MET A 105 5.37 25.10 6.01
C MET A 105 6.77 25.61 5.62
N ASN A 106 7.34 26.54 6.39
CA ASN A 106 8.68 27.07 6.15
C ASN A 106 9.69 26.36 7.06
N ILE A 107 10.53 25.50 6.49
CA ILE A 107 11.59 24.78 7.23
C ILE A 107 12.99 25.12 6.72
N ARG A 108 13.97 25.04 7.62
CA ARG A 108 15.40 25.20 7.33
C ARG A 108 15.93 23.94 6.66
N VAL A 109 16.66 24.15 5.57
CA VAL A 109 17.29 23.11 4.74
C VAL A 109 18.79 23.42 4.63
N THR A 110 19.66 22.42 4.67
CA THR A 110 21.11 22.65 4.59
C THR A 110 21.56 22.97 3.16
N THR A 111 22.76 23.54 3.03
CA THR A 111 23.39 23.83 1.73
C THR A 111 23.50 22.59 0.84
N GLU A 112 23.86 21.44 1.43
CA GLU A 112 24.02 20.17 0.73
C GLU A 112 22.69 19.61 0.23
N GLU A 113 21.60 19.82 0.99
CA GLU A 113 20.24 19.45 0.60
C GLU A 113 19.72 20.34 -0.55
N LEU A 114 20.04 21.64 -0.53
CA LEU A 114 19.64 22.62 -1.57
C LEU A 114 20.37 22.42 -2.91
N GLU A 115 21.62 21.96 -2.90
CA GLU A 115 22.42 21.77 -4.12
C GLU A 115 21.93 20.60 -4.99
N LYS A 116 21.07 19.73 -4.43
CA LYS A 116 20.56 18.54 -5.12
C LYS A 116 19.43 18.84 -6.11
N ASN A 117 18.80 20.02 -6.10
CA ASN A 117 17.65 20.31 -6.97
C ASN A 117 17.47 21.82 -7.31
N PRO A 118 18.18 22.37 -8.33
CA PRO A 118 17.99 23.75 -8.80
C PRO A 118 16.85 23.76 -9.86
N THR A 119 15.87 24.65 -9.95
CA THR A 119 15.65 26.10 -9.67
C THR A 119 14.15 26.37 -9.76
N ILE A 120 13.62 27.47 -9.20
CA ILE A 120 12.29 27.99 -9.57
C ILE A 120 12.36 29.49 -9.91
N GLU A 121 11.82 29.83 -11.07
CA GLU A 121 11.60 31.18 -11.61
C GLU A 121 10.17 31.64 -11.23
N HIS A 122 10.00 32.94 -11.02
CA HIS A 122 8.93 33.54 -10.21
C HIS A 122 7.84 34.17 -11.08
N TRP A 123 6.55 34.14 -10.68
CA TRP A 123 5.58 35.26 -10.69
C TRP A 123 4.18 34.83 -10.17
N ASP A 124 3.58 35.71 -9.36
CA ASP A 124 2.29 35.63 -8.62
C ASP A 124 2.11 34.46 -7.64
N ILE A 125 2.64 34.69 -6.44
CA ILE A 125 3.19 33.62 -5.61
C ILE A 125 2.17 33.05 -4.65
N HIS A 126 1.45 33.87 -3.88
CA HIS A 126 0.84 33.37 -2.64
C HIS A 126 -0.31 32.37 -2.82
N ALA A 127 -1.20 32.56 -3.79
CA ALA A 127 -2.29 31.62 -4.02
C ALA A 127 -1.82 30.40 -4.85
N ASP A 128 -1.05 30.65 -5.91
CA ASP A 128 -0.69 29.61 -6.87
C ASP A 128 0.29 28.60 -6.30
N HIS A 129 1.25 29.02 -5.45
CA HIS A 129 2.12 28.04 -4.78
C HIS A 129 1.36 27.20 -3.75
N CYS A 130 0.40 27.79 -3.00
CA CYS A 130 -0.42 27.05 -2.05
C CYS A 130 -1.24 25.97 -2.77
N PHE A 131 -1.89 26.33 -3.88
CA PHE A 131 -2.63 25.36 -4.68
C PHE A 131 -1.72 24.30 -5.29
N ASP A 132 -0.52 24.64 -5.72
CA ASP A 132 0.44 23.66 -6.25
C ASP A 132 1.00 22.74 -5.15
N VAL A 133 1.27 23.25 -3.95
CA VAL A 133 1.68 22.44 -2.80
C VAL A 133 0.56 21.47 -2.40
N LEU A 134 -0.69 21.94 -2.32
CA LEU A 134 -1.84 21.09 -2.03
C LEU A 134 -2.05 20.04 -3.12
N ARG A 135 -1.95 20.43 -4.40
CA ARG A 135 -2.01 19.50 -5.53
C ARG A 135 -0.90 18.45 -5.44
N ASN A 136 0.35 18.86 -5.24
CA ASN A 136 1.49 17.95 -5.14
C ASN A 136 1.33 16.99 -3.96
N ALA A 137 0.84 17.46 -2.81
CA ALA A 137 0.54 16.61 -1.67
C ALA A 137 -0.52 15.55 -2.01
N VAL A 138 -1.63 15.95 -2.64
CA VAL A 138 -2.70 15.03 -3.08
C VAL A 138 -2.21 14.03 -4.12
N MET A 139 -1.39 14.47 -5.08
CA MET A 139 -0.84 13.60 -6.12
C MET A 139 0.23 12.65 -5.58
N CYS A 140 1.04 13.07 -4.60
CA CYS A 140 2.06 12.23 -3.95
C CYS A 140 1.47 11.23 -2.96
N GLN A 141 0.35 11.55 -2.32
CA GLN A 141 -0.37 10.66 -1.39
C GLN A 141 -1.67 10.13 -2.02
N GLY A 142 -1.67 9.90 -3.33
CA GLY A 142 -2.86 9.47 -4.07
C GLY A 142 -3.50 8.24 -3.43
N ASP A 143 -4.73 8.42 -2.94
CA ASP A 143 -5.50 7.35 -2.33
C ASP A 143 -6.17 6.50 -3.41
N THR A 144 -5.85 5.20 -3.43
CA THR A 144 -6.38 4.23 -4.40
C THR A 144 -7.70 3.61 -3.95
N THR A 145 -8.22 4.04 -2.80
CA THR A 145 -9.47 3.55 -2.23
C THR A 145 -10.66 3.99 -3.08
N LEU A 146 -11.45 3.02 -3.55
CA LEU A 146 -12.56 3.27 -4.46
C LEU A 146 -13.88 3.45 -3.71
N ILE A 147 -14.53 4.59 -3.94
CA ILE A 147 -15.94 4.77 -3.59
C ILE A 147 -16.77 4.02 -4.65
N THR A 148 -17.56 3.05 -4.21
CA THR A 148 -18.44 2.27 -5.10
C THR A 148 -19.81 2.94 -5.22
N PHE A 149 -20.60 2.60 -6.25
CA PHE A 149 -21.99 3.05 -6.38
C PHE A 149 -22.96 1.92 -5.99
N GLY A 150 -24.08 2.27 -5.37
CA GLY A 150 -25.17 1.37 -4.97
C GLY A 150 -26.55 1.91 -5.32
N TRP A 151 -27.55 1.03 -5.42
CA TRP A 151 -28.93 1.36 -5.80
C TRP A 151 -29.90 0.94 -4.69
N ASP A 152 -29.76 1.50 -3.48
CA ASP A 152 -30.71 1.21 -2.40
C ASP A 152 -32.00 2.02 -2.61
N LYS A 153 -33.02 1.38 -3.20
CA LYS A 153 -34.38 1.92 -3.42
C LYS A 153 -34.47 3.22 -4.25
N LEU A 154 -33.40 3.60 -4.93
CA LEU A 154 -33.34 4.79 -5.78
C LEU A 154 -33.22 4.41 -7.26
N SER A 155 -33.84 5.20 -8.13
CA SER A 155 -33.82 5.00 -9.58
C SER A 155 -32.46 5.28 -10.22
N LYS A 156 -31.57 5.97 -9.50
CA LYS A 156 -30.20 6.28 -9.89
C LYS A 156 -29.21 5.73 -8.86
N PRO A 157 -28.01 5.29 -9.27
CA PRO A 157 -26.97 4.93 -8.33
C PRO A 157 -26.62 6.10 -7.45
N GLN A 158 -26.48 5.84 -6.16
CA GLN A 158 -25.85 6.75 -5.22
C GLN A 158 -24.47 6.20 -4.83
N PRO A 159 -23.49 7.05 -4.53
CA PRO A 159 -22.25 6.60 -3.92
C PRO A 159 -22.56 5.76 -2.67
N HIS A 160 -22.08 4.52 -2.65
CA HIS A 160 -22.10 3.64 -1.50
C HIS A 160 -21.00 4.10 -0.54
N VAL A 161 -21.34 5.06 0.31
CA VAL A 161 -20.48 5.63 1.37
C VAL A 161 -20.26 4.65 2.53
N LYS A 162 -19.97 3.38 2.24
CA LYS A 162 -19.39 2.52 3.26
C LYS A 162 -18.02 3.07 3.61
N SER A 163 -17.75 3.13 4.90
CA SER A 163 -16.46 3.55 5.44
C SER A 163 -15.36 2.71 4.81
N THR A 164 -14.53 3.34 3.98
CA THR A 164 -13.31 2.74 3.48
C THR A 164 -12.14 3.26 4.30
N GLU A 165 -11.21 2.39 4.67
CA GLU A 165 -10.05 2.79 5.47
C GLU A 165 -9.03 3.49 4.59
N HIS A 166 -8.79 4.76 4.87
CA HIS A 166 -7.75 5.57 4.27
C HIS A 166 -6.48 5.50 5.13
N ARG A 167 -5.30 5.80 4.58
CA ARG A 167 -4.06 5.95 5.36
C ARG A 167 -3.60 7.40 5.30
N CYS A 168 -3.63 8.09 6.44
CA CYS A 168 -3.17 9.46 6.58
C CYS A 168 -1.81 9.48 7.29
N VAL A 169 -1.08 10.60 7.18
CA VAL A 169 0.07 10.86 8.04
C VAL A 169 -0.43 11.38 9.38
N ASP A 170 0.19 10.92 10.47
CA ASP A 170 0.02 11.52 11.79
C ASP A 170 0.67 12.92 11.79
N TRP A 171 -0.18 13.95 11.76
CA TRP A 171 0.27 15.31 11.59
C TRP A 171 1.03 15.82 12.82
N ASP A 172 0.60 15.46 14.03
CA ASP A 172 1.23 15.93 15.26
C ASP A 172 2.65 15.39 15.38
N VAL A 173 2.83 14.09 15.10
CA VAL A 173 4.16 13.46 15.09
C VAL A 173 5.07 14.08 14.04
N LEU A 174 4.54 14.35 12.85
CA LEU A 174 5.29 14.97 11.77
C LEU A 174 5.74 16.38 12.18
N ILE A 175 4.81 17.22 12.64
CA ILE A 175 5.08 18.60 13.02
C ILE A 175 6.03 18.68 14.21
N GLU A 176 5.84 17.85 15.23
CA GLU A 176 6.76 17.78 16.38
C GLU A 176 8.18 17.44 15.90
N SER A 177 8.32 16.52 14.93
CA SER A 177 9.63 16.16 14.38
C SER A 177 10.29 17.23 13.51
N LEU A 178 9.53 18.25 13.09
CA LEU A 178 10.00 19.38 12.30
C LEU A 178 10.23 20.65 13.12
N ALA A 179 9.79 20.68 14.38
CA ALA A 179 9.71 21.89 15.20
C ALA A 179 11.06 22.64 15.33
N ASP A 180 12.18 21.92 15.32
CA ASP A 180 13.54 22.49 15.40
C ASP A 180 14.02 23.15 14.10
N ARG A 181 13.31 22.90 13.00
CA ARG A 181 13.65 23.39 11.66
C ARG A 181 12.72 24.49 11.18
N VAL A 182 11.59 24.76 11.84
CA VAL A 182 10.63 25.78 11.40
C VAL A 182 11.26 27.18 11.45
N VAL A 183 11.11 27.94 10.37
CA VAL A 183 11.63 29.32 10.24
C VAL A 183 10.52 30.31 10.59
N GLY A 184 10.76 31.15 11.59
CA GLY A 184 9.84 32.21 12.00
C GLY A 184 9.75 33.34 10.98
N SER A 185 8.68 34.15 11.06
CA SER A 185 8.42 35.25 10.11
C SER A 185 9.53 36.31 10.05
N GLU A 186 10.12 36.65 11.20
CA GLU A 186 11.24 37.60 11.28
C GLU A 186 12.52 37.05 10.65
N GLU A 187 12.88 35.80 10.96
CA GLU A 187 14.03 35.13 10.35
C GLU A 187 13.83 35.01 8.84
N MET A 188 12.63 34.62 8.40
CA MET A 188 12.26 34.54 6.99
C MET A 188 12.42 35.88 6.27
N ALA A 189 11.98 36.98 6.88
CA ALA A 189 12.14 38.33 6.33
C ALA A 189 13.61 38.78 6.26
N ALA A 190 14.47 38.23 7.12
CA ALA A 190 15.90 38.52 7.16
C ALA A 190 16.73 37.64 6.21
N LEU A 191 16.15 36.59 5.60
CA LEU A 191 16.88 35.70 4.69
C LEU A 191 17.30 36.46 3.42
N VAL A 192 18.61 36.44 3.16
CA VAL A 192 19.19 36.99 1.94
C VAL A 192 19.64 35.84 1.05
N ASN A 193 19.30 35.89 -0.24
CA ASN A 193 19.74 34.89 -1.19
C ASN A 193 21.28 34.94 -1.32
N PRO A 194 22.01 33.90 -0.87
CA PRO A 194 23.47 33.92 -0.84
C PRO A 194 24.10 33.82 -2.24
N ARG A 195 23.30 33.55 -3.28
CA ARG A 195 23.74 33.46 -4.68
C ARG A 195 23.56 34.77 -5.45
N LEU A 196 22.87 35.77 -4.89
CA LEU A 196 22.83 37.11 -5.48
C LEU A 196 24.16 37.80 -5.20
N LYS A 197 24.87 38.18 -6.26
CA LYS A 197 26.01 39.09 -6.11
C LYS A 197 25.46 40.46 -5.68
N PRO A 198 26.08 41.15 -4.71
CA PRO A 198 25.77 42.55 -4.48
C PRO A 198 26.01 43.31 -5.79
N ASP A 199 25.07 44.18 -6.16
CA ASP A 199 25.10 44.95 -7.40
C ASP A 199 26.50 45.57 -7.61
N ALA A 200 27.08 45.29 -8.78
CA ALA A 200 28.37 45.84 -9.23
C ALA A 200 28.20 47.27 -9.76
#